data_AF-A0A1D8T8N4-F1
#
_entry.id   AF-A0A1D8T8N4-F1
#
_cell.length_a   1.000
_cell.length_b   1.000
_cell.length_c   1.000
_cell.angle_alpha   90.00
_cell.angle_beta   90.00
_cell.angle_gamma   90.00
#
_symmetry.space_group_name_H-M   'P 1'
#
loop_
_entity.id
_entity.type
_entity.pdbx_description
1 polymer ?
#
loop_
_entity_poly.entity_id
_entity_poly.type
_entity_poly.pdbx_seq_one_letter_code
_entity_poly.pdbx_strand_id
1 'polypeptide(L)'
;MGSPTPWHFLVILFFVVLILAVIAGVVLLIVKAGKSSNKTPSVQAAVPGWYPDPHDPRFVRWHDGRQWTDHTQPRGTDTPGG
;
A
#
# COMPACT_ATOMS: atom_id res chain seq x y z
N MET A 1 -46.37 -13.31 18.83
CA MET A 1 -45.13 -12.85 18.17
C MET A 1 -45.13 -11.34 18.28
N GLY A 2 -44.35 -10.77 19.20
CA GLY A 2 -44.39 -9.32 19.47
C GLY A 2 -43.86 -8.54 18.28
N SER A 3 -44.68 -7.66 17.70
CA SER A 3 -44.25 -6.76 16.65
C SER A 3 -43.20 -5.80 17.21
N PRO A 4 -42.11 -5.53 16.48
CA PRO A 4 -41.13 -4.53 16.91
C PRO A 4 -41.85 -3.18 17.07
N THR A 5 -41.80 -2.64 18.29
CA THR A 5 -42.41 -1.33 18.55
C THR A 5 -41.61 -0.23 17.83
N PRO A 6 -42.23 0.90 17.47
CA PRO A 6 -41.57 2.02 16.77
C PRO A 6 -40.22 2.45 17.37
N TRP A 7 -40.07 2.31 18.68
CA TRP A 7 -38.82 2.57 19.41
C TRP A 7 -37.64 1.68 18.98
N HIS A 8 -37.89 0.39 18.70
CA HIS A 8 -36.84 -0.53 18.25
C HIS A 8 -36.26 -0.10 16.92
N PHE A 9 -37.07 0.46 16.01
CA PHE A 9 -36.58 0.96 14.73
C PHE A 9 -35.64 2.16 14.90
N LEU A 10 -35.89 3.05 15.86
CA LEU A 10 -34.97 4.16 16.18
C LEU A 10 -33.64 3.66 16.74
N VAL A 11 -33.69 2.67 17.64
CA VAL A 11 -32.49 2.06 18.22
C VAL A 11 -31.69 1.31 17.15
N ILE A 12 -32.36 0.50 16.31
CA ILE A 12 -31.71 -0.22 15.20
C ILE A 12 -31.10 0.76 14.21
N LEU A 13 -31.81 1.83 13.83
CA LEU A 13 -31.29 2.86 12.94
C LEU A 13 -30.02 3.51 13.52
N PHE A 14 -30.01 3.82 14.81
CA PHE A 14 -28.84 4.37 15.50
C PHE A 14 -27.65 3.42 15.41
N PHE A 15 -27.83 2.14 15.73
CA PHE A 15 -26.75 1.15 15.63
C PHE A 15 -26.28 0.91 14.19
N VAL A 16 -27.19 0.92 13.21
CA VAL A 16 -26.83 0.80 11.79
C VAL A 16 -25.96 1.98 11.35
N VAL A 17 -26.33 3.21 11.71
CA VAL A 17 -25.53 4.40 11.41
C VAL A 17 -24.17 4.35 12.11
N LEU A 18 -24.13 3.93 13.38
CA LEU A 18 -22.89 3.75 14.13
C LEU A 18 -21.96 2.73 13.45
N ILE A 19 -22.48 1.58 13.06
CA ILE A 19 -21.72 0.52 12.38
C ILE A 19 -21.21 1.02 11.01
N LEU A 20 -22.04 1.69 10.22
CA LEU A 20 -21.62 2.26 8.94
C LEU A 20 -20.53 3.32 9.11
N ALA A 21 -20.63 4.17 10.15
CA ALA A 21 -19.62 5.17 10.46
C ALA A 21 -18.30 4.52 10.89
N VAL A 22 -18.34 3.45 11.69
CA VAL A 22 -17.15 2.69 12.09
C VAL A 22 -16.51 2.03 10.87
N ILE A 23 -17.29 1.36 10.02
CA ILE A 23 -16.78 0.72 8.80
C ILE A 23 -16.16 1.77 7.88
N ALA A 24 -16.84 2.88 7.62
CA ALA A 24 -16.32 3.98 6.82
C ALA A 24 -15.03 4.55 7.45
N GLY A 25 -15.00 4.73 8.77
CA GLY A 25 -13.82 5.17 9.51
C GLY A 25 -12.64 4.21 9.37
N VAL A 26 -12.87 2.90 9.48
CA VAL A 26 -11.85 1.86 9.30
C VAL A 26 -11.36 1.81 7.86
N VAL A 27 -12.26 1.85 6.87
CA VAL A 27 -11.89 1.92 5.45
C VAL A 27 -11.05 3.16 5.16
N LEU A 28 -11.47 4.32 5.68
CA LEU A 28 -10.69 5.55 5.59
C LEU A 28 -9.33 5.43 6.30
N LEU A 29 -9.27 4.73 7.44
CA LEU A 29 -8.05 4.50 8.19
C LEU A 29 -7.09 3.59 7.42
N ILE A 30 -7.59 2.54 6.76
CA ILE A 30 -6.81 1.64 5.89
C ILE A 30 -6.29 2.39 4.65
N VAL A 31 -7.15 3.13 3.95
CA VAL A 31 -6.76 3.91 2.76
C VAL A 31 -5.74 4.99 3.12
N LYS A 32 -5.93 5.67 4.26
CA LYS A 32 -5.02 6.70 4.75
C LYS A 32 -3.69 6.11 5.24
N ALA A 33 -3.70 4.93 5.86
CA ALA A 33 -2.48 4.21 6.23
C ALA A 33 -1.68 3.72 5.02
N GLY A 34 -2.33 3.38 3.90
CA GLY A 34 -1.66 3.05 2.63
C GLY A 34 -1.07 4.26 1.89
N LYS A 35 -1.55 5.48 2.18
CA LYS A 35 -1.00 6.74 1.63
C LYS A 35 0.24 7.23 2.38
N SER A 36 0.67 6.53 3.44
CA SER A 36 1.90 6.80 4.17
C SER A 36 3.05 5.88 3.76
N SER A 37 3.04 5.39 2.51
CA SER A 37 4.25 4.88 1.87
C SER A 37 5.25 6.04 1.73
N ASN A 38 6.08 6.12 2.77
CA ASN A 38 7.46 6.56 2.83
C ASN A 38 7.76 8.03 2.48
N LYS A 39 8.60 8.63 3.35
CA LYS A 39 9.58 9.61 2.91
C LYS A 39 10.51 8.91 1.90
N THR A 40 10.06 8.71 0.69
CA THR A 40 10.95 8.47 -0.43
C THR A 40 11.52 9.86 -0.74
N PRO A 41 12.85 10.06 -0.71
CA PRO A 41 13.43 11.23 -1.35
C PRO A 41 12.83 11.28 -2.74
N SER A 42 12.39 12.46 -3.19
CA SER A 42 11.88 12.65 -4.55
C SER A 42 12.89 12.09 -5.56
N VAL A 43 12.69 10.84 -5.98
CA VAL A 43 13.40 10.27 -7.10
C VAL A 43 12.73 10.92 -8.29
N GLN A 44 13.39 11.93 -8.87
CA GLN A 44 13.25 12.29 -10.28
C GLN A 44 12.79 11.06 -11.04
N ALA A 45 11.61 11.12 -11.68
CA ALA A 45 10.98 10.02 -12.42
C ALA A 45 12.04 9.04 -12.95
N ALA A 46 12.26 7.95 -12.21
CA ALA A 46 13.36 7.05 -12.53
C ALA A 46 13.10 6.52 -13.94
N VAL A 47 14.12 6.53 -14.78
CA VAL A 47 13.99 6.00 -16.14
C VAL A 47 13.82 4.47 -16.03
N PRO A 48 13.01 3.82 -16.87
CA PRO A 48 12.92 2.37 -16.87
C PRO A 48 14.32 1.74 -17.07
N GLY A 49 14.74 0.85 -16.17
CA GLY A 49 16.10 0.29 -16.18
C GLY A 49 16.43 -0.64 -15.02
N TRP A 50 17.66 -1.17 -15.01
CA TRP A 50 18.19 -1.99 -13.92
C TRP A 50 18.86 -1.11 -12.87
N TYR A 51 18.44 -1.27 -11.60
CA TYR A 51 18.97 -0.50 -10.48
C TYR A 51 19.42 -1.43 -9.34
N PRO A 52 20.37 -1.01 -8.50
CA PRO A 52 20.77 -1.74 -7.30
C PRO A 52 19.59 -2.10 -6.39
N ASP A 53 19.46 -3.36 -5.99
CA ASP A 53 18.45 -3.74 -5.00
C ASP A 53 18.83 -3.15 -3.61
N PRO A 54 17.94 -2.37 -2.96
CA PRO A 54 18.21 -1.81 -1.63
C PRO A 54 18.36 -2.86 -0.54
N HIS A 55 17.80 -4.05 -0.74
CA HIS A 55 17.80 -5.13 0.24
C HIS A 55 19.05 -5.99 0.13
N ASP A 56 19.53 -6.25 -1.09
CA ASP A 56 20.75 -7.00 -1.34
C ASP A 56 21.59 -6.34 -2.45
N PRO A 57 22.73 -5.72 -2.11
CA PRO A 57 23.59 -5.04 -3.08
C PRO A 57 24.26 -6.00 -4.07
N ARG A 58 24.11 -7.33 -3.93
CA ARG A 58 24.61 -8.30 -4.91
C ARG A 58 23.69 -8.44 -6.11
N PHE A 59 22.48 -7.90 -6.04
CA PHE A 59 21.48 -7.98 -7.10
C PHE A 59 21.20 -6.59 -7.68
N VAL A 60 20.68 -6.62 -8.91
CA VAL A 60 20.00 -5.48 -9.51
C VAL A 60 18.56 -5.89 -9.80
N ARG A 61 17.63 -4.99 -9.52
CA ARG A 61 16.19 -5.18 -9.71
C ARG A 61 15.72 -4.22 -10.81
N TRP A 62 14.79 -4.68 -11.63
CA TRP A 62 14.24 -3.84 -12.69
C TRP A 62 13.25 -2.84 -12.09
N HIS A 63 13.37 -1.58 -12.51
CA HIS A 63 12.43 -0.52 -12.21
C HIS A 63 11.75 -0.09 -13.51
N ASP A 64 10.42 -0.11 -13.56
CA ASP A 64 9.65 0.26 -14.77
C ASP A 64 9.45 1.77 -14.92
N GLY A 65 10.04 2.55 -14.01
CA GLY A 65 9.94 4.00 -13.91
C GLY A 65 8.81 4.51 -13.01
N ARG A 66 7.92 3.64 -12.56
CA ARG A 66 6.93 3.93 -11.52
C ARG A 66 7.09 3.04 -10.29
N GLN A 67 7.51 1.80 -10.48
CA GLN A 67 7.64 0.79 -9.43
C GLN A 67 8.74 -0.22 -9.75
N TRP A 68 9.25 -0.86 -8.70
CA TRP A 68 10.14 -2.02 -8.82
C TRP A 68 9.33 -3.25 -9.24
N THR A 69 9.81 -3.98 -10.25
CA THR A 69 9.22 -5.26 -10.67
C THR A 69 9.93 -6.43 -10.01
N ASP A 70 9.36 -7.63 -10.04
CA ASP A 70 9.99 -8.83 -9.46
C ASP A 70 11.17 -9.39 -10.28
N HIS A 71 11.57 -8.69 -11.35
CA HIS A 71 12.72 -9.10 -12.12
C HIS A 71 13.98 -8.65 -11.39
N THR A 72 14.71 -9.63 -10.86
CA THR A 72 16.03 -9.45 -10.25
C THR A 72 17.05 -10.26 -11.02
N GLN A 73 18.24 -9.71 -11.22
CA GLN A 73 19.37 -10.45 -11.75
C GLN A 73 20.60 -10.22 -10.85
N PRO A 74 21.51 -11.19 -10.79
CA PRO A 74 22.80 -10.97 -10.15
C PRO A 74 23.45 -9.75 -10.77
N ARG A 75 23.98 -8.84 -9.95
CA ARG A 75 24.88 -7.81 -10.44
C ARG A 75 26.10 -8.57 -10.97
N GLY A 76 26.16 -8.73 -12.28
CA GLY A 76 27.32 -9.32 -12.93
C GLY A 76 28.53 -8.58 -12.38
N THR A 77 29.44 -9.29 -11.73
CA THR A 77 30.68 -8.73 -11.24
C THR A 77 31.51 -8.39 -12.47
N ASP A 78 31.25 -7.23 -13.06
CA ASP A 78 32.16 -6.53 -13.94
C ASP A 78 33.37 -6.17 -13.07
N THR A 79 34.28 -7.12 -12.94
CA THR A 79 35.64 -6.92 -12.48
C THR A 79 36.35 -6.20 -13.62
N PRO A 80 36.62 -4.88 -13.55
CA PRO A 80 37.46 -4.22 -14.53
C PRO A 80 38.87 -4.23 -13.91
N GLY A 81 39.59 -5.35 -14.06
CA GLY A 81 40.94 -5.42 -13.51
C GLY A 81 41.51 -6.83 -13.46
N GLY A 82 42.26 -7.17 -14.52
CA GLY A 82 43.02 -8.40 -14.72
C GLY A 82 43.41 -8.53 -16.18
#